data_AF-A0A8H4AH72-F1
#
_entry.id   AF-A0A8H4AH72-F1
#
_cell.length_a   1.000
_cell.length_b   1.000
_cell.length_c   1.000
_cell.angle_alpha   90.00
_cell.angle_beta   90.00
_cell.angle_gamma   90.00
#
_symmetry.space_group_name_H-M   'P 1'
#
loop_
_entity.id
_entity.type
_entity.pdbx_description
1 polymer ?
#
loop_
_entity_poly.entity_id
_entity_poly.type
_entity_poly.pdbx_seq_one_letter_code
_entity_poly.pdbx_strand_id
1 'polypeptide(L)'
;MYNEAGTSPTSFESLTLEEVGLALRKAVTECSERGLYFAAKWAAETLDGLPASSKESLESVKMDISYSFFTQKDLSTNIDYIENDKYLLGKSYFDVKEFDRAAFVLERCKSSKCRFLKGYSKYLAGEKRKEEESQDIMGPLDDSKSLNKEIQCLWEEMETWRDEGEMDGFLIYLYGLILKQKNPQAKNIKDIFLESVLKYHYNWSAWLELANCITNKDMMEDILVLLPDTFMSRFFRIYLSVELLDSSKCLELIGEVQHKFVENKFLQTQTAITYYNNRDYLTAESIFENIIKSDPYRLDDIDLYSNILYMLEGKCAKLSFLAHMSCHTDKFRSETMCIVGNYYSSKSEHEKAISYFRRALQVNRNV
;
A
#
# COMPACT_ATOMS: atom_id res chain seq x y z
N MET A 1 30.67 -14.46 9.08
CA MET A 1 31.42 -13.75 8.03
C MET A 1 30.51 -12.67 7.50
N TYR A 2 31.04 -11.44 7.45
CA TYR A 2 30.33 -10.19 7.16
C TYR A 2 29.95 -10.04 5.68
N ASN A 3 28.88 -9.24 5.46
CA ASN A 3 28.42 -8.56 4.24
C ASN A 3 27.76 -9.39 3.12
N GLU A 4 26.45 -9.15 2.91
CA GLU A 4 25.93 -8.35 1.80
C GLU A 4 24.51 -7.81 2.13
N ALA A 5 24.35 -6.48 2.10
CA ALA A 5 23.09 -5.72 2.03
C ALA A 5 21.98 -5.88 3.09
N GLY A 6 22.29 -6.31 4.31
CA GLY A 6 21.37 -6.22 5.46
C GLY A 6 21.51 -4.88 6.20
N THR A 7 20.70 -3.88 5.85
CA THR A 7 20.53 -2.71 6.74
C THR A 7 19.79 -3.17 8.00
N SER A 8 20.54 -3.49 9.06
CA SER A 8 20.00 -3.56 10.41
C SER A 8 19.38 -2.20 10.76
N PRO A 9 18.13 -2.15 11.26
CA PRO A 9 17.45 -0.89 11.53
C PRO A 9 18.08 -0.21 12.76
N THR A 10 18.82 0.87 12.51
CA THR A 10 19.23 1.84 13.52
C THR A 10 18.01 2.66 13.96
N SER A 11 17.98 3.09 15.22
CA SER A 11 16.82 3.77 15.82
C SER A 11 16.41 5.02 15.02
N PHE A 12 15.11 5.35 14.98
CA PHE A 12 14.58 6.51 14.23
C PHE A 12 15.20 7.86 14.66
N GLU A 13 15.67 7.97 15.90
CA GLU A 13 16.41 9.15 16.36
C GLU A 13 17.82 9.25 15.79
N SER A 14 18.40 8.12 15.37
CA SER A 14 19.75 8.04 14.80
C SER A 14 19.81 8.19 13.28
N LEU A 15 18.69 7.99 12.57
CA LEU A 15 18.64 8.16 11.11
C LEU A 15 18.38 9.62 10.74
N THR A 16 19.28 10.17 9.93
CA THR A 16 19.13 11.50 9.35
C THR A 16 18.00 11.53 8.32
N LEU A 17 17.39 12.70 8.10
CA LEU A 17 16.36 12.87 7.07
C LEU A 17 16.87 12.51 5.67
N GLU A 18 18.18 12.64 5.44
CA GLU A 18 18.84 12.28 4.18
C GLU A 18 18.87 10.77 3.95
N GLU A 19 19.22 10.00 4.98
CA GLU A 19 19.20 8.53 4.92
C GLU A 19 17.78 7.99 4.71
N VAL A 20 16.79 8.59 5.37
CA VAL A 20 15.37 8.27 5.16
C VAL A 20 14.98 8.57 3.70
N GLY A 21 15.38 9.72 3.16
CA GLY A 21 15.13 10.09 1.77
C GLY A 21 15.78 9.14 0.75
N LEU A 22 17.02 8.71 0.98
CA LEU A 22 17.71 7.72 0.13
C LEU A 22 17.03 6.35 0.19
N ALA A 23 16.66 5.90 1.39
CA ALA A 23 16.00 4.62 1.57
C ALA A 23 14.60 4.59 0.93
N LEU A 24 13.83 5.68 1.06
CA LEU A 24 12.54 5.82 0.38
C LEU A 24 12.69 5.82 -1.15
N ARG A 25 13.70 6.49 -1.72
CA ARG A 25 13.96 6.44 -3.18
C ARG A 25 14.26 5.02 -3.65
N LYS A 26 15.12 4.31 -2.92
CA LYS A 26 15.43 2.90 -3.20
C LYS A 26 14.16 2.05 -3.11
N ALA A 27 13.33 2.27 -2.10
CA ALA A 27 12.07 1.56 -1.94
C ALA A 27 11.08 1.81 -3.09
N VAL A 28 10.96 3.06 -3.56
CA VAL A 28 10.15 3.39 -4.74
C VAL A 28 10.62 2.59 -5.95
N THR A 29 11.92 2.52 -6.20
CA THR A 29 12.46 1.73 -7.32
C THR A 29 12.21 0.24 -7.15
N GLU A 30 12.53 -0.34 -5.99
CA GLU A 30 12.42 -1.79 -5.77
C GLU A 30 10.98 -2.30 -5.76
N CYS A 31 10.04 -1.52 -5.22
CA CYS A 31 8.61 -1.82 -5.25
C CYS A 31 8.02 -1.67 -6.66
N SER A 32 8.40 -0.62 -7.39
CA SER A 32 7.90 -0.37 -8.76
C SER A 32 8.36 -1.46 -9.74
N GLU A 33 9.63 -1.85 -9.65
CA GLU A 33 10.19 -2.96 -10.42
C GLU A 33 9.44 -4.27 -10.16
N ARG A 34 9.00 -4.50 -8.93
CA ARG A 34 8.24 -5.70 -8.55
C ARG A 34 6.74 -5.59 -8.84
N GLY A 35 6.25 -4.43 -9.29
CA GLY A 35 4.83 -4.21 -9.59
C GLY A 35 3.95 -3.91 -8.38
N LEU A 36 4.55 -3.64 -7.21
CA LEU A 36 3.84 -3.23 -5.99
C LEU A 36 3.56 -1.72 -6.02
N TYR A 37 2.64 -1.30 -6.88
CA TYR A 37 2.40 0.12 -7.17
C TYR A 37 1.87 0.90 -5.97
N PHE A 38 1.04 0.32 -5.10
CA PHE A 38 0.52 1.03 -3.93
C PHE A 38 1.61 1.30 -2.89
N ALA A 39 2.49 0.33 -2.62
CA ALA A 39 3.66 0.54 -1.76
C ALA A 39 4.61 1.59 -2.35
N ALA A 40 4.86 1.55 -3.66
CA ALA A 40 5.69 2.54 -4.35
C ALA A 40 5.07 3.94 -4.30
N LYS A 41 3.75 4.05 -4.52
CA LYS A 41 2.99 5.32 -4.42
C LYS A 41 3.14 5.92 -3.03
N TRP A 42 2.87 5.13 -1.99
CA TRP A 42 2.98 5.58 -0.60
C TRP A 42 4.40 6.04 -0.25
N ALA A 43 5.42 5.29 -0.68
CA ALA A 43 6.82 5.66 -0.45
C ALA A 43 7.20 6.96 -1.18
N ALA A 44 6.70 7.15 -2.41
CA ALA A 44 6.93 8.37 -3.18
C ALA A 44 6.21 9.59 -2.59
N GLU A 45 4.95 9.44 -2.16
CA GLU A 45 4.21 10.50 -1.45
C GLU A 45 4.91 10.88 -0.14
N THR A 46 5.43 9.89 0.58
CA THR A 46 6.16 10.11 1.84
C THR A 46 7.49 10.82 1.61
N LEU A 47 8.21 10.46 0.54
CA LEU A 47 9.44 11.12 0.10
C LEU A 47 9.20 12.58 -0.29
N ASP A 48 8.09 12.88 -0.98
CA ASP A 48 7.77 14.24 -1.38
C ASP A 48 7.44 15.13 -0.17
N GLY A 49 6.77 14.56 0.85
CA GLY A 49 6.44 15.24 2.11
C GLY A 49 7.63 15.54 3.04
N LEU A 50 8.87 15.23 2.64
CA LEU A 50 10.08 15.63 3.36
C LEU A 50 10.44 17.11 3.09
N PRO A 51 10.99 17.83 4.09
CA PRO A 51 11.30 19.26 3.96
C PRO A 51 12.34 19.56 2.88
N ALA A 52 12.19 20.69 2.18
CA ALA A 52 13.05 21.10 1.07
C ALA A 52 14.54 21.18 1.42
N SER A 53 14.89 21.52 2.67
CA SER A 53 16.27 21.55 3.15
C SER A 53 17.00 20.20 3.06
N SER A 54 16.26 19.09 3.10
CA SER A 54 16.82 17.74 2.86
C SER A 54 17.03 17.43 1.38
N LYS A 55 16.27 18.08 0.48
CA LYS A 55 16.33 17.85 -0.98
C LYS A 55 17.57 18.52 -1.60
N GLU A 56 18.01 19.67 -1.09
CA GLU A 56 19.18 20.44 -1.58
C GLU A 56 20.53 19.80 -1.21
N SER A 57 20.68 19.25 0.00
CA SER A 57 21.90 18.53 0.41
C SER A 57 22.22 17.33 -0.49
N LEU A 58 21.20 16.66 -1.01
CA LEU A 58 21.30 15.43 -1.81
C LEU A 58 21.77 15.68 -3.26
N GLU A 59 21.69 16.90 -3.78
CA GLU A 59 22.23 17.23 -5.11
C GLU A 59 23.76 17.21 -5.11
N SER A 60 24.41 17.54 -3.98
CA SER A 60 25.86 17.50 -3.84
C SER A 60 26.44 16.08 -3.86
N VAL A 61 25.70 15.10 -3.33
CA VAL A 61 26.10 13.68 -3.23
C VAL A 61 26.04 12.96 -4.59
N LYS A 62 25.20 13.43 -5.52
CA LYS A 62 25.05 12.82 -6.86
C LYS A 62 26.32 12.92 -7.71
N MET A 63 27.18 13.92 -7.49
CA MET A 63 28.39 14.11 -8.31
C MET A 63 29.45 13.04 -8.06
N ASP A 64 29.51 12.46 -6.86
CA ASP A 64 30.51 11.43 -6.51
C ASP A 64 30.07 10.00 -6.85
N ILE A 65 28.76 9.71 -6.83
CA ILE A 65 28.22 8.37 -7.10
C ILE A 65 28.27 8.03 -8.60
N SER A 66 28.14 9.02 -9.47
CA SER A 66 28.18 8.82 -10.93
C SER A 66 29.53 8.26 -11.42
N TYR A 67 30.62 8.46 -10.67
CA TYR A 67 31.96 8.01 -11.07
C TYR A 67 32.35 6.64 -10.51
N SER A 68 31.71 6.19 -9.41
CA SER A 68 32.03 4.89 -8.78
C SER A 68 31.24 3.70 -9.35
N PHE A 69 30.10 3.95 -9.99
CA PHE A 69 29.25 2.90 -10.56
C PHE A 69 29.80 2.27 -11.86
N PHE A 70 30.72 2.94 -12.55
CA PHE A 70 31.25 2.45 -13.83
C PHE A 70 32.42 1.47 -13.72
N THR A 71 32.94 1.18 -12.51
CA THR A 71 34.24 0.49 -12.39
C THR A 71 34.24 -0.88 -11.70
N GLN A 72 33.11 -1.49 -11.36
CA GLN A 72 33.12 -2.85 -10.76
C GLN A 72 31.89 -3.68 -11.12
N LYS A 73 31.88 -4.30 -12.31
CA LYS A 73 31.12 -5.55 -12.55
C LYS A 73 31.57 -6.25 -13.83
N ASP A 74 32.75 -6.87 -13.78
CA ASP A 74 33.26 -7.70 -14.87
C ASP A 74 33.18 -9.20 -14.47
N LEU A 75 32.55 -9.99 -15.37
CA LEU A 75 32.46 -11.46 -15.49
C LEU A 75 31.27 -12.25 -14.90
N SER A 76 30.41 -11.75 -13.99
CA SER A 76 29.14 -12.47 -13.63
C SER A 76 27.95 -12.17 -14.55
N THR A 77 28.20 -11.33 -15.55
CA THR A 77 27.20 -10.47 -16.17
C THR A 77 26.31 -11.14 -17.22
N ASN A 78 26.76 -12.21 -17.88
CA ASN A 78 26.05 -12.70 -19.07
C ASN A 78 24.75 -13.45 -18.75
N ILE A 79 24.71 -14.22 -17.65
CA ILE A 79 23.49 -14.90 -17.17
C ILE A 79 22.53 -13.87 -16.58
N ASP A 80 23.07 -12.89 -15.84
CA ASP A 80 22.29 -11.78 -15.29
C ASP A 80 21.66 -10.92 -16.39
N TYR A 81 22.37 -10.66 -17.51
CA TYR A 81 21.81 -9.88 -18.63
C TYR A 81 20.71 -10.63 -19.36
N ILE A 82 20.87 -11.93 -19.65
CA ILE A 82 19.82 -12.72 -20.30
C ILE A 82 18.58 -12.86 -19.39
N GLU A 83 18.77 -13.07 -18.09
CA GLU A 83 17.67 -13.06 -17.14
C GLU A 83 17.04 -11.66 -17.01
N ASN A 84 17.84 -10.60 -17.05
CA ASN A 84 17.37 -9.22 -17.01
C ASN A 84 16.56 -8.86 -18.27
N ASP A 85 16.95 -9.31 -19.46
CA ASP A 85 16.19 -9.10 -20.70
C ASP A 85 14.83 -9.78 -20.62
N LYS A 86 14.78 -11.02 -20.11
CA LYS A 86 13.52 -11.73 -19.84
C LYS A 86 12.69 -11.04 -18.77
N TYR A 87 13.33 -10.50 -17.74
CA TYR A 87 12.67 -9.73 -16.70
C TYR A 87 12.03 -8.46 -17.27
N LEU A 88 12.76 -7.68 -18.08
CA LEU A 88 12.25 -6.48 -18.73
C LEU A 88 11.08 -6.82 -19.67
N LEU A 89 11.18 -7.91 -20.42
CA LEU A 89 10.07 -8.40 -21.25
C LEU A 89 8.86 -8.79 -20.39
N GLY A 90 9.06 -9.58 -19.33
CA GLY A 90 8.00 -9.97 -18.41
C GLY A 90 7.36 -8.77 -17.71
N LYS A 91 8.16 -7.77 -17.33
CA LYS A 91 7.70 -6.51 -16.72
C LYS A 91 6.88 -5.69 -17.71
N SER A 92 7.27 -5.60 -18.97
CA SER A 92 6.47 -4.94 -20.01
C SER A 92 5.08 -5.59 -20.18
N TYR A 93 5.00 -6.93 -20.17
CA TYR A 93 3.71 -7.64 -20.19
C TYR A 93 2.90 -7.41 -18.91
N PHE A 94 3.56 -7.37 -17.75
CA PHE A 94 2.93 -7.07 -16.48
C PHE A 94 2.28 -5.68 -16.47
N ASP A 95 2.99 -4.67 -16.99
CA ASP A 95 2.52 -3.28 -17.02
C ASP A 95 1.30 -3.09 -17.93
N VAL A 96 1.22 -3.89 -19.01
CA VAL A 96 0.07 -3.95 -19.92
C VAL A 96 -1.07 -4.84 -19.36
N LYS A 97 -0.91 -5.39 -18.15
CA LYS A 97 -1.87 -6.30 -17.48
C LYS A 97 -2.08 -7.64 -18.21
N GLU A 98 -1.09 -8.09 -18.98
CA GLU A 98 -1.04 -9.41 -19.60
C GLU A 98 -0.33 -10.42 -18.67
N PHE A 99 -0.93 -10.68 -17.51
CA PHE A 99 -0.28 -11.42 -16.44
C PHE A 99 0.14 -12.86 -16.79
N ASP A 100 -0.67 -13.58 -17.57
CA ASP A 100 -0.35 -14.95 -18.00
C ASP A 100 0.90 -15.00 -18.89
N ARG A 101 1.06 -14.01 -19.78
CA ARG A 101 2.24 -13.89 -20.65
C ARG A 101 3.48 -13.54 -19.85
N ALA A 102 3.35 -12.65 -18.86
CA ALA A 102 4.44 -12.32 -17.95
C ALA A 102 4.90 -13.56 -17.16
N ALA A 103 3.97 -14.33 -16.61
CA ALA A 103 4.29 -15.56 -15.88
C ALA A 103 4.99 -16.62 -16.75
N PHE A 104 4.55 -16.78 -18.01
CA PHE A 104 5.14 -17.73 -18.95
C PHE A 104 6.59 -17.40 -19.32
N VAL A 105 6.91 -16.13 -19.59
CA VAL A 105 8.28 -15.71 -19.93
C VAL A 105 9.25 -15.90 -18.76
N LEU A 106 8.77 -15.72 -17.54
CA LEU A 106 9.57 -15.78 -16.32
C LEU A 106 9.71 -17.19 -15.72
N GLU A 107 9.11 -18.21 -16.33
CA GLU A 107 9.06 -19.58 -15.79
C GLU A 107 10.45 -20.18 -15.55
N ARG A 108 11.42 -19.85 -16.43
CA ARG A 108 12.79 -20.40 -16.39
C ARG A 108 13.79 -19.54 -15.61
N CYS A 109 13.37 -18.38 -15.09
CA CYS A 109 14.26 -17.44 -14.42
C CYS A 109 14.44 -17.83 -12.93
N LYS A 110 15.67 -17.74 -12.43
CA LYS A 110 15.99 -18.15 -11.04
C LYS A 110 16.18 -16.97 -10.08
N SER A 111 16.43 -15.76 -10.60
CA SER A 111 16.52 -14.55 -9.78
C SER A 111 15.27 -14.36 -8.89
N SER A 112 15.47 -13.94 -7.65
CA SER A 112 14.40 -13.71 -6.66
C SER A 112 13.38 -12.67 -7.14
N LYS A 113 13.83 -11.65 -7.86
CA LYS A 113 12.99 -10.62 -8.50
C LYS A 113 12.09 -11.21 -9.57
N CYS A 114 12.62 -12.14 -10.39
CA CYS A 114 11.85 -12.84 -11.41
C CYS A 114 10.86 -13.82 -10.79
N ARG A 115 11.27 -14.57 -9.76
CA ARG A 115 10.39 -15.48 -9.00
C ARG A 115 9.21 -14.72 -8.39
N PHE A 116 9.47 -13.55 -7.80
CA PHE A 116 8.41 -12.69 -7.27
C PHE A 116 7.46 -12.22 -8.37
N LEU A 117 7.97 -11.65 -9.46
CA LEU A 117 7.13 -11.13 -10.53
C LEU A 117 6.32 -12.24 -11.21
N LYS A 118 6.89 -13.44 -11.38
CA LYS A 118 6.19 -14.64 -11.85
C LYS A 118 5.03 -15.00 -10.92
N GLY A 119 5.31 -15.20 -9.64
CA GLY A 119 4.30 -15.60 -8.64
C GLY A 119 3.21 -14.55 -8.50
N TYR A 120 3.58 -13.27 -8.48
CA TYR A 120 2.65 -12.15 -8.39
C TYR A 120 1.79 -12.01 -9.65
N SER A 121 2.36 -12.24 -10.84
CA SER A 121 1.59 -12.27 -12.10
C SER A 121 0.53 -13.36 -12.09
N LYS A 122 0.91 -14.61 -11.74
CA LYS A 122 -0.05 -15.72 -11.62
C LYS A 122 -1.14 -15.42 -10.58
N TYR A 123 -0.76 -14.83 -9.45
CA TYR A 123 -1.70 -14.41 -8.41
C TYR A 123 -2.73 -13.41 -8.96
N LEU A 124 -2.28 -12.34 -9.63
CA LEU A 124 -3.15 -11.32 -10.22
C LEU A 124 -3.99 -11.86 -11.38
N ALA A 125 -3.46 -12.77 -12.21
CA ALA A 125 -4.22 -13.45 -13.26
C ALA A 125 -5.40 -14.23 -12.66
N GLY A 126 -5.13 -14.93 -11.56
CA GLY A 126 -6.15 -15.68 -10.82
C GLY A 126 -7.19 -14.79 -10.13
N GLU A 127 -6.79 -13.68 -9.51
CA GLU A 127 -7.74 -12.70 -8.94
C GLU A 127 -8.59 -12.07 -10.04
N LYS A 128 -8.01 -11.73 -11.20
CA LYS A 128 -8.75 -11.20 -12.34
C LYS A 128 -9.84 -12.17 -12.83
N ARG A 129 -9.51 -13.46 -13.00
CA ARG A 129 -10.50 -14.48 -13.41
C ARG A 129 -11.58 -14.67 -12.35
N LYS A 130 -11.21 -14.65 -11.07
CA LYS A 130 -12.15 -14.71 -9.95
C LYS A 130 -13.13 -13.53 -10.01
N GLU A 131 -12.65 -12.31 -10.26
CA GLU A 131 -13.47 -11.12 -10.41
C GLU A 131 -14.43 -11.25 -11.62
N GLU A 132 -13.93 -11.67 -12.78
CA GLU A 132 -14.73 -11.91 -13.99
C GLU A 132 -15.83 -12.97 -13.74
N GLU A 133 -15.50 -14.12 -13.15
CA GLU A 133 -16.47 -15.17 -12.81
C GLU A 133 -17.51 -14.69 -11.77
N SER A 134 -17.13 -13.79 -10.87
CA SER A 134 -18.03 -13.22 -9.84
C SER A 134 -19.00 -12.17 -10.39
N GLN A 135 -18.69 -11.54 -11.52
CA GLN A 135 -19.56 -10.54 -12.16
C GLN A 135 -20.76 -11.19 -12.88
N ASP A 136 -20.63 -12.44 -13.31
CA ASP A 136 -21.66 -13.16 -14.06
C ASP A 136 -22.78 -13.76 -13.18
N ILE A 137 -22.60 -13.80 -11.84
CA ILE A 137 -23.53 -14.46 -10.91
C ILE A 137 -24.28 -13.42 -10.07
N MET A 138 -25.38 -12.90 -10.61
CA MET A 138 -26.26 -11.92 -9.93
C MET A 138 -27.30 -12.64 -9.05
N GLY A 139 -26.85 -13.33 -7.99
CA GLY A 139 -27.70 -14.05 -7.03
C GLY A 139 -27.64 -13.44 -5.61
N PRO A 140 -28.69 -13.57 -4.76
CA PRO A 140 -28.75 -12.92 -3.45
C PRO A 140 -27.94 -13.61 -2.33
N LEU A 141 -27.14 -14.61 -2.66
CA LEU A 141 -26.38 -15.45 -1.72
C LEU A 141 -24.90 -15.41 -2.09
N ASP A 142 -24.29 -14.27 -1.82
CA ASP A 142 -22.92 -13.88 -2.18
C ASP A 142 -21.85 -14.57 -1.29
N ASP A 143 -22.01 -15.85 -0.97
CA ASP A 143 -21.13 -16.58 -0.04
C ASP A 143 -20.38 -17.76 -0.69
N SER A 144 -20.50 -17.95 -2.01
CA SER A 144 -19.55 -18.80 -2.72
C SER A 144 -18.26 -18.02 -2.87
N LYS A 145 -17.38 -18.12 -1.86
CA LYS A 145 -15.96 -17.77 -1.95
C LYS A 145 -15.35 -18.54 -3.12
N SER A 146 -15.45 -17.99 -4.34
CA SER A 146 -14.66 -18.47 -5.46
C SER A 146 -13.21 -18.20 -5.07
N LEU A 147 -12.55 -19.24 -4.58
CA LEU A 147 -11.12 -19.19 -4.33
C LEU A 147 -10.44 -19.10 -5.69
N ASN A 148 -9.41 -18.28 -5.76
CA ASN A 148 -8.58 -18.21 -6.94
C ASN A 148 -7.96 -19.60 -7.18
N LYS A 149 -8.27 -20.19 -8.34
CA LYS A 149 -7.91 -21.56 -8.72
C LYS A 149 -6.39 -21.77 -8.83
N GLU A 150 -5.64 -20.68 -9.03
CA GLU A 150 -4.18 -20.69 -9.12
C GLU A 150 -3.49 -20.74 -7.75
N ILE A 151 -4.20 -20.45 -6.64
CA ILE A 151 -3.63 -20.41 -5.28
C ILE A 151 -2.95 -21.72 -4.91
N GLN A 152 -3.56 -22.87 -5.22
CA GLN A 152 -3.03 -24.18 -4.81
C GLN A 152 -1.71 -24.50 -5.52
N CYS A 153 -1.65 -24.30 -6.84
CA CYS A 153 -0.43 -24.50 -7.62
C CYS A 153 0.68 -23.52 -7.20
N LEU A 154 0.32 -22.25 -6.96
CA LEU A 154 1.25 -21.25 -6.44
C LEU A 154 1.80 -21.60 -5.07
N TRP A 155 0.96 -22.12 -4.18
CA TRP A 155 1.39 -22.52 -2.84
C TRP A 155 2.42 -23.64 -2.89
N GLU A 156 2.20 -24.67 -3.72
CA GLU A 156 3.16 -25.77 -3.92
C GLU A 156 4.49 -25.25 -4.50
N GLU A 157 4.45 -24.38 -5.51
CA GLU A 157 5.67 -23.74 -6.05
C GLU A 157 6.40 -22.91 -4.98
N MET A 158 5.70 -22.16 -4.15
CA MET A 158 6.31 -21.33 -3.09
C MET A 158 6.93 -22.18 -1.97
N GLU A 159 6.34 -23.32 -1.63
CA GLU A 159 6.93 -24.27 -0.67
C GLU A 159 8.25 -24.84 -1.22
N THR A 160 8.29 -25.21 -2.51
CA THR A 160 9.54 -25.67 -3.12
C THR A 160 10.64 -24.60 -3.07
N TRP A 161 10.29 -23.32 -3.28
CA TRP A 161 11.27 -22.23 -3.17
C TRP A 161 11.75 -21.99 -1.74
N ARG A 162 10.89 -22.25 -0.74
CA ARG A 162 11.24 -22.14 0.68
C ARG A 162 12.22 -23.23 1.09
N ASP A 163 12.09 -24.43 0.54
CA ASP A 163 12.99 -25.55 0.79
C ASP A 163 14.33 -25.39 0.04
N GLU A 164 14.34 -24.69 -1.09
CA GLU A 164 15.54 -24.44 -1.91
C GLU A 164 16.47 -23.33 -1.37
N GLY A 165 16.02 -22.42 -0.49
CA GLY A 165 16.89 -21.38 0.09
C GLY A 165 16.18 -20.15 0.68
N GLU A 166 16.96 -19.09 0.96
CA GLU A 166 16.49 -17.85 1.60
C GLU A 166 15.49 -17.08 0.72
N MET A 167 14.27 -16.94 1.22
CA MET A 167 13.22 -16.13 0.58
C MET A 167 13.42 -14.64 0.87
N ASP A 168 13.44 -13.81 -0.18
CA ASP A 168 13.41 -12.35 -0.09
C ASP A 168 12.17 -11.85 0.67
N GLY A 169 12.26 -10.69 1.33
CA GLY A 169 11.13 -10.09 2.06
C GLY A 169 9.86 -9.94 1.22
N PHE A 170 9.98 -9.69 -0.08
CA PHE A 170 8.84 -9.64 -1.02
C PHE A 170 8.22 -11.02 -1.30
N LEU A 171 9.03 -12.07 -1.40
CA LEU A 171 8.51 -13.43 -1.59
C LEU A 171 7.74 -13.90 -0.36
N ILE A 172 8.22 -13.54 0.84
CA ILE A 172 7.51 -13.81 2.09
C ILE A 172 6.19 -13.04 2.16
N TYR A 173 6.16 -11.79 1.69
CA TYR A 173 4.92 -11.01 1.58
C TYR A 173 3.90 -11.71 0.67
N LEU A 174 4.31 -12.16 -0.51
CA LEU A 174 3.44 -12.90 -1.43
C LEU A 174 2.96 -14.23 -0.82
N TYR A 175 3.83 -14.93 -0.10
CA TYR A 175 3.46 -16.14 0.62
C TYR A 175 2.38 -15.87 1.69
N GLY A 176 2.52 -14.78 2.44
CA GLY A 176 1.52 -14.31 3.41
C GLY A 176 0.16 -14.04 2.75
N LEU A 177 0.13 -13.39 1.59
CA LEU A 177 -1.10 -13.15 0.82
C LEU A 177 -1.78 -14.46 0.40
N ILE A 178 -1.02 -15.41 -0.17
CA ILE A 178 -1.52 -16.72 -0.60
C ILE A 178 -2.10 -17.49 0.59
N LEU A 179 -1.42 -17.47 1.73
CA LEU A 179 -1.90 -18.11 2.95
C LEU A 179 -3.15 -17.47 3.51
N LYS A 180 -3.24 -16.12 3.51
CA LYS A 180 -4.42 -15.39 3.94
C LYS A 180 -5.65 -15.78 3.12
N GLN A 181 -5.49 -15.95 1.81
CA GLN A 181 -6.58 -16.40 0.94
C GLN A 181 -6.93 -17.88 1.12
N LYS A 182 -5.94 -18.76 1.30
CA LYS A 182 -6.14 -20.20 1.50
C LYS A 182 -6.81 -20.51 2.84
N ASN A 183 -6.32 -19.90 3.92
CA ASN A 183 -6.75 -20.14 5.30
C ASN A 183 -6.85 -18.81 6.08
N PRO A 184 -7.97 -18.08 5.97
CA PRO A 184 -8.14 -16.77 6.62
C PRO A 184 -8.01 -16.79 8.16
N GLN A 185 -8.17 -17.95 8.79
CA GLN A 185 -8.15 -18.13 10.25
C GLN A 185 -6.80 -18.65 10.79
N ALA A 186 -5.77 -18.76 9.94
CA ALA A 186 -4.48 -19.28 10.37
C ALA A 186 -3.76 -18.25 11.28
N LYS A 187 -3.51 -18.65 12.54
CA LYS A 187 -2.81 -17.81 13.54
C LYS A 187 -1.39 -17.39 13.13
N ASN A 188 -0.78 -18.13 12.19
CA ASN A 188 0.60 -17.92 11.76
C ASN A 188 0.75 -16.79 10.73
N ILE A 189 -0.34 -16.22 10.20
CA ILE A 189 -0.28 -15.19 9.14
C ILE A 189 0.45 -13.93 9.64
N LYS A 190 0.17 -13.50 10.87
CA LYS A 190 0.81 -12.33 11.49
C LYS A 190 2.34 -12.51 11.59
N ASP A 191 2.80 -13.71 11.93
CA ASP A 191 4.22 -14.00 12.13
C ASP A 191 4.97 -13.97 10.79
N ILE A 192 4.32 -14.38 9.71
CA ILE A 192 4.87 -14.35 8.34
C ILE A 192 4.98 -12.93 7.82
N PHE A 193 3.96 -12.09 8.03
CA PHE A 193 4.06 -10.68 7.67
C PHE A 193 5.10 -9.95 8.53
N LEU A 194 5.23 -10.31 9.80
CA LEU A 194 6.31 -9.80 10.65
C LEU A 194 7.69 -10.20 10.11
N GLU A 195 7.89 -11.46 9.69
CA GLU A 195 9.13 -11.91 9.04
C GLU A 195 9.41 -11.12 7.75
N SER A 196 8.38 -10.88 6.92
CA SER A 196 8.49 -10.09 5.70
C SER A 196 8.94 -8.65 5.98
N VAL A 197 8.33 -8.01 6.96
CA VAL A 197 8.64 -6.65 7.39
C VAL A 197 10.07 -6.55 7.95
N LEU A 198 10.50 -7.52 8.76
CA LEU A 198 11.85 -7.53 9.32
C LEU A 198 12.92 -7.78 8.25
N LYS A 199 12.62 -8.54 7.18
CA LYS A 199 13.53 -8.68 6.04
C LYS A 199 13.55 -7.44 5.15
N TYR A 200 12.38 -6.86 4.88
CA TYR A 200 12.26 -5.66 4.04
C TYR A 200 11.28 -4.64 4.61
N HIS A 201 11.83 -3.72 5.39
CA HIS A 201 11.08 -2.76 6.21
C HIS A 201 10.29 -1.72 5.39
N TYR A 202 10.65 -1.46 4.14
CA TYR A 202 10.10 -0.34 3.36
C TYR A 202 8.90 -0.72 2.47
N ASN A 203 8.41 -1.96 2.53
CA ASN A 203 7.20 -2.37 1.81
C ASN A 203 5.96 -2.05 2.64
N TRP A 204 5.35 -0.87 2.42
CA TRP A 204 4.14 -0.44 3.13
C TRP A 204 2.96 -1.41 2.98
N SER A 205 2.83 -2.10 1.85
CA SER A 205 1.75 -3.09 1.67
C SER A 205 1.85 -4.26 2.65
N ALA A 206 3.05 -4.67 3.06
CA ALA A 206 3.22 -5.70 4.08
C ALA A 206 2.76 -5.22 5.47
N TRP A 207 3.01 -3.94 5.78
CA TRP A 207 2.54 -3.31 7.01
C TRP A 207 1.01 -3.20 7.05
N LEU A 208 0.37 -2.82 5.95
CA LEU A 208 -1.10 -2.77 5.86
C LEU A 208 -1.74 -4.15 6.06
N GLU A 209 -1.18 -5.19 5.44
CA GLU A 209 -1.68 -6.56 5.64
C GLU A 209 -1.45 -7.06 7.07
N LEU A 210 -0.34 -6.68 7.70
CA LEU A 210 -0.10 -6.95 9.11
C LEU A 210 -1.14 -6.23 9.99
N ALA A 211 -1.47 -4.97 9.68
CA ALA A 211 -2.50 -4.22 10.41
C ALA A 211 -3.87 -4.90 10.34
N ASN A 212 -4.26 -5.41 9.17
CA ASN A 212 -5.52 -6.13 8.99
C ASN A 212 -5.60 -7.43 9.81
N CYS A 213 -4.47 -7.97 10.26
CA CYS A 213 -4.42 -9.15 11.14
C CYS A 213 -4.55 -8.80 12.63
N ILE A 214 -4.42 -7.52 13.01
CA ILE A 214 -4.41 -7.06 14.40
C ILE A 214 -5.81 -6.55 14.76
N THR A 215 -6.52 -7.28 15.60
CA THR A 215 -7.86 -6.88 16.07
C THR A 215 -7.87 -6.27 17.47
N ASN A 216 -6.85 -6.56 18.28
CA ASN A 216 -6.83 -6.25 19.71
C ASN A 216 -5.65 -5.35 20.08
N LYS A 217 -5.86 -4.46 21.07
CA LYS A 217 -4.81 -3.58 21.62
C LYS A 217 -3.63 -4.36 22.22
N ASP A 218 -3.89 -5.49 22.88
CA ASP A 218 -2.83 -6.30 23.48
C ASP A 218 -1.90 -6.92 22.41
N MET A 219 -2.50 -7.41 21.30
CA MET A 219 -1.72 -7.94 20.17
C MET A 219 -0.88 -6.85 19.48
N MET A 220 -1.37 -5.61 19.46
CA MET A 220 -0.63 -4.47 18.94
C MET A 220 0.63 -4.22 19.77
N GLU A 221 0.52 -4.12 21.10
CA GLU A 221 1.68 -3.90 21.96
C GLU A 221 2.69 -5.06 21.89
N ASP A 222 2.22 -6.32 21.83
CA ASP A 222 3.10 -7.49 21.64
C ASP A 222 3.94 -7.40 20.36
N ILE A 223 3.33 -7.00 19.24
CA ILE A 223 4.00 -6.87 17.95
C ILE A 223 4.93 -5.66 17.93
N LEU A 224 4.52 -4.53 18.52
CA LEU A 224 5.33 -3.33 18.57
C LEU A 224 6.64 -3.53 19.34
N VAL A 225 6.67 -4.40 20.35
CA VAL A 225 7.91 -4.75 21.08
C VAL A 225 8.90 -5.51 20.20
N LEU A 226 8.42 -6.29 19.23
CA LEU A 226 9.26 -7.06 18.32
C LEU A 226 9.82 -6.23 17.15
N LEU A 227 9.25 -5.05 16.92
CA LEU A 227 9.59 -4.19 15.80
C LEU A 227 10.70 -3.21 16.18
N PRO A 228 11.62 -2.92 15.25
CA PRO A 228 12.62 -1.90 15.47
C PRO A 228 11.97 -0.51 15.52
N ASP A 229 12.47 0.39 16.37
CA ASP A 229 12.01 1.80 16.38
C ASP A 229 12.57 2.53 15.15
N THR A 230 11.76 2.63 14.09
CA THR A 230 12.08 3.27 12.82
C THR A 230 10.91 4.17 12.44
N PHE A 231 11.07 5.04 11.43
CA PHE A 231 9.94 5.85 10.99
C PHE A 231 8.78 4.98 10.46
N MET A 232 9.10 3.85 9.81
CA MET A 232 8.09 2.91 9.31
C MET A 232 7.26 2.33 10.45
N SER A 233 7.89 1.90 11.55
CA SER A 233 7.15 1.38 12.71
C SER A 233 6.36 2.46 13.44
N ARG A 234 6.82 3.73 13.46
CA ARG A 234 6.04 4.86 13.97
C ARG A 234 4.82 5.18 13.11
N PHE A 235 4.96 5.19 11.78
CA PHE A 235 3.84 5.37 10.85
C PHE A 235 2.83 4.22 10.97
N PHE A 236 3.33 2.98 11.09
CA PHE A 236 2.49 1.82 11.36
C PHE A 236 1.75 1.93 12.70
N ARG A 237 2.42 2.40 13.76
CA ARG A 237 1.80 2.64 15.06
C ARG A 237 0.69 3.68 14.97
N ILE A 238 0.91 4.78 14.25
CA ILE A 238 -0.11 5.81 13.99
C ILE A 238 -1.32 5.19 13.27
N TYR A 239 -1.07 4.45 12.18
CA TYR A 239 -2.13 3.77 11.42
C TYR A 239 -2.96 2.83 12.31
N LEU A 240 -2.30 1.99 13.10
CA LEU A 240 -2.97 1.09 14.04
C LEU A 240 -3.75 1.82 15.14
N SER A 241 -3.23 2.93 15.65
CA SER A 241 -3.94 3.73 16.65
C SER A 241 -5.24 4.32 16.09
N VAL A 242 -5.27 4.69 14.81
CA VAL A 242 -6.49 5.15 14.13
C VAL A 242 -7.50 4.01 14.00
N GLU A 243 -7.08 2.85 13.50
CA GLU A 243 -7.95 1.67 13.33
C GLU A 243 -8.52 1.15 14.66
N LEU A 244 -7.71 1.15 15.73
CA LEU A 244 -8.11 0.73 17.08
C LEU A 244 -8.84 1.83 17.87
N LEU A 245 -9.19 2.94 17.21
CA LEU A 245 -9.92 4.08 17.77
C LEU A 245 -9.26 4.68 19.03
N ASP A 246 -7.94 4.72 19.06
CA ASP A 246 -7.13 5.31 20.15
C ASP A 246 -6.65 6.72 19.78
N SER A 247 -7.59 7.66 19.80
CA SER A 247 -7.37 9.00 19.26
C SER A 247 -6.34 9.84 20.02
N SER A 248 -6.24 9.68 21.35
CA SER A 248 -5.28 10.44 22.16
C SER A 248 -3.84 10.05 21.82
N LYS A 249 -3.57 8.74 21.77
CA LYS A 249 -2.24 8.22 21.46
C LYS A 249 -1.83 8.54 20.03
N CYS A 250 -2.79 8.51 19.10
CA CYS A 250 -2.57 8.89 17.71
C CYS A 250 -2.09 10.34 17.58
N LEU A 251 -2.78 11.30 18.20
CA LEU A 251 -2.42 12.73 18.11
C LEU A 251 -1.06 13.04 18.75
N GLU A 252 -0.73 12.38 19.86
CA GLU A 252 0.60 12.47 20.49
C GLU A 252 1.70 11.99 19.52
N LEU A 253 1.56 10.79 18.96
CA LEU A 253 2.52 10.21 18.02
C LEU A 253 2.67 11.03 16.73
N ILE A 254 1.57 11.58 16.22
CA ILE A 254 1.61 12.48 15.05
C ILE A 254 2.39 13.74 15.42
N GLY A 255 2.15 14.33 16.59
CA GLY A 255 2.89 15.51 17.06
C GLY A 255 4.40 15.29 17.13
N GLU A 256 4.84 14.09 17.53
CA GLU A 256 6.26 13.72 17.54
C GLU A 256 6.89 13.66 16.15
N VAL A 257 6.14 13.25 15.12
CA VAL A 257 6.67 12.97 13.77
C VAL A 257 6.44 14.16 12.82
N GLN A 258 5.41 14.97 13.06
CA GLN A 258 4.95 16.03 12.16
C GLN A 258 6.01 17.07 11.85
N HIS A 259 6.91 17.40 12.79
CA HIS A 259 7.99 18.36 12.56
C HIS A 259 8.99 17.91 11.47
N LYS A 260 9.13 16.59 11.24
CA LYS A 260 9.98 16.00 10.19
C LYS A 260 9.24 15.79 8.87
N PHE A 261 7.90 15.71 8.91
CA PHE A 261 7.04 15.31 7.79
C PHE A 261 5.85 16.28 7.64
N VAL A 262 6.14 17.58 7.57
CA VAL A 262 5.14 18.65 7.66
C VAL A 262 4.09 18.58 6.53
N GLU A 263 4.54 18.29 5.31
CA GLU A 263 3.69 18.26 4.11
C GLU A 263 3.22 16.83 3.75
N ASN A 264 3.45 15.86 4.63
CA ASN A 264 3.07 14.48 4.36
C ASN A 264 1.54 14.32 4.43
N LYS A 265 0.94 14.08 3.25
CA LYS A 265 -0.51 13.92 3.09
C LYS A 265 -1.06 12.72 3.85
N PHE A 266 -0.31 11.61 3.95
CA PHE A 266 -0.74 10.44 4.72
C PHE A 266 -0.97 10.80 6.19
N LEU A 267 -0.03 11.51 6.83
CA LEU A 267 -0.19 11.96 8.22
C LEU A 267 -1.36 12.95 8.38
N GLN A 268 -1.56 13.86 7.42
CA GLN A 268 -2.69 14.77 7.43
C GLN A 268 -4.03 14.02 7.33
N THR A 269 -4.12 13.00 6.45
CA THR A 269 -5.29 12.14 6.34
C THR A 269 -5.55 11.37 7.63
N GLN A 270 -4.52 10.73 8.22
CA GLN A 270 -4.67 10.02 9.50
C GLN A 270 -5.11 10.96 10.65
N THR A 271 -4.62 12.20 10.65
CA THR A 271 -5.06 13.24 11.59
C THR A 271 -6.54 13.56 11.39
N ALA A 272 -6.99 13.75 10.14
CA ALA A 272 -8.38 14.06 9.81
C ALA A 272 -9.33 12.91 10.20
N ILE A 273 -8.93 11.65 9.95
CA ILE A 273 -9.69 10.46 10.35
C ILE A 273 -9.80 10.39 11.88
N THR A 274 -8.73 10.71 12.61
CA THR A 274 -8.75 10.74 14.08
C THR A 274 -9.76 11.76 14.62
N TYR A 275 -9.78 12.98 14.06
CA TYR A 275 -10.78 14.00 14.43
C TYR A 275 -12.21 13.59 14.04
N TYR A 276 -12.38 12.95 12.89
CA TYR A 276 -13.65 12.37 12.48
C TYR A 276 -14.17 11.32 13.47
N ASN A 277 -13.30 10.39 13.91
CA ASN A 277 -13.63 9.37 14.91
C ASN A 277 -14.01 9.99 16.27
N ASN A 278 -13.39 11.13 16.62
CA ASN A 278 -13.73 11.92 17.80
C ASN A 278 -14.98 12.81 17.63
N ARG A 279 -15.66 12.76 16.47
CA ARG A 279 -16.81 13.60 16.10
C ARG A 279 -16.51 15.10 16.05
N ASP A 280 -15.24 15.49 15.96
CA ASP A 280 -14.85 16.88 15.67
C ASP A 280 -14.82 17.10 14.16
N TYR A 281 -16.02 17.22 13.59
CA TYR A 281 -16.22 17.37 12.16
C TYR A 281 -15.69 18.70 11.61
N LEU A 282 -15.61 19.76 12.43
CA LEU A 282 -15.16 21.07 11.99
C LEU A 282 -13.64 21.09 11.76
N THR A 283 -12.88 20.54 12.72
CA THR A 283 -11.43 20.42 12.55
C THR A 283 -11.10 19.47 11.40
N ALA A 284 -11.79 18.33 11.31
CA ALA A 284 -11.61 17.39 10.19
C ALA A 284 -11.93 18.04 8.82
N GLU A 285 -13.01 18.83 8.71
CA GLU A 285 -13.34 19.58 7.48
C GLU A 285 -12.18 20.47 7.04
N SER A 286 -11.59 21.24 7.98
CA SER A 286 -10.51 22.17 7.67
C SER A 286 -9.26 21.48 7.13
N ILE A 287 -8.92 20.31 7.68
CA ILE A 287 -7.77 19.52 7.24
C ILE A 287 -8.03 18.93 5.85
N PHE A 288 -9.19 18.32 5.62
CA PHE A 288 -9.55 17.79 4.29
C PHE A 288 -9.61 18.89 3.22
N GLU A 289 -10.08 20.09 3.57
CA GLU A 289 -10.08 21.23 2.64
C GLU A 289 -8.64 21.64 2.25
N ASN A 290 -7.69 21.58 3.19
CA ASN A 290 -6.27 21.82 2.90
C ASN A 290 -5.65 20.71 2.05
N ILE A 291 -6.01 19.45 2.31
CA ILE A 291 -5.57 18.30 1.49
C ILE A 291 -6.05 18.48 0.04
N ILE A 292 -7.33 18.80 -0.19
CA ILE A 292 -7.88 18.99 -1.54
C ILE A 292 -7.26 20.21 -2.25
N LYS A 293 -6.96 21.29 -1.51
CA LYS A 293 -6.28 22.46 -2.09
C LYS A 293 -4.86 22.14 -2.55
N SER A 294 -4.13 21.30 -1.80
CA SER A 294 -2.77 20.90 -2.14
C SER A 294 -2.73 19.77 -3.19
N ASP A 295 -3.75 18.92 -3.25
CA ASP A 295 -3.86 17.80 -4.19
C ASP A 295 -5.29 17.61 -4.72
N PRO A 296 -5.69 18.38 -5.76
CA PRO A 296 -7.07 18.40 -6.24
C PRO A 296 -7.57 17.09 -6.86
N TYR A 297 -6.68 16.18 -7.24
CA TYR A 297 -7.01 14.93 -7.95
C TYR A 297 -6.86 13.69 -7.07
N ARG A 298 -6.45 13.84 -5.81
CA ARG A 298 -6.48 12.75 -4.83
C ARG A 298 -7.94 12.35 -4.62
N LEU A 299 -8.23 11.04 -4.62
CA LEU A 299 -9.56 10.49 -4.28
C LEU A 299 -9.50 9.52 -3.10
N ASP A 300 -8.30 9.25 -2.56
CA ASP A 300 -8.10 8.38 -1.41
C ASP A 300 -8.72 9.02 -0.14
N ASP A 301 -9.56 8.27 0.58
CA ASP A 301 -10.21 8.65 1.84
C ASP A 301 -11.14 9.88 1.78
N ILE A 302 -11.52 10.32 0.58
CA ILE A 302 -12.41 11.48 0.37
C ILE A 302 -13.88 11.13 0.61
N ASP A 303 -14.24 9.86 0.56
CA ASP A 303 -15.55 9.39 0.99
C ASP A 303 -15.84 9.78 2.45
N LEU A 304 -14.84 9.74 3.35
CA LEU A 304 -14.94 10.26 4.72
C LEU A 304 -15.19 11.77 4.75
N TYR A 305 -14.53 12.54 3.88
CA TYR A 305 -14.81 13.97 3.74
C TYR A 305 -16.25 14.22 3.30
N SER A 306 -16.78 13.40 2.39
CA SER A 306 -18.19 13.51 1.99
C SER A 306 -19.17 13.15 3.11
N ASN A 307 -18.82 12.18 3.97
CA ASN A 307 -19.59 11.86 5.17
C ASN A 307 -19.58 13.06 6.14
N ILE A 308 -18.42 13.69 6.37
CA ILE A 308 -18.30 14.90 7.19
C ILE A 308 -19.20 16.02 6.65
N LEU A 309 -19.12 16.32 5.35
CA LEU A 309 -19.93 17.37 4.73
C LEU A 309 -21.44 17.05 4.74
N TYR A 310 -21.79 15.77 4.68
CA TYR A 310 -23.17 15.32 4.80
C TYR A 310 -23.71 15.51 6.23
N MET A 311 -22.89 15.25 7.24
CA MET A 311 -23.25 15.41 8.65
C MET A 311 -23.27 16.88 9.10
N LEU A 312 -22.46 17.75 8.48
CA LEU A 312 -22.45 19.18 8.75
C LEU A 312 -23.58 19.89 7.99
N GLU A 313 -24.55 20.41 8.73
CA GLU A 313 -25.66 21.18 8.15
C GLU A 313 -25.16 22.41 7.36
N GLY A 314 -25.78 22.66 6.20
CA GLY A 314 -25.47 23.84 5.37
C GLY A 314 -24.29 23.69 4.40
N LYS A 315 -23.65 22.52 4.31
CA LYS A 315 -22.51 22.28 3.42
C LYS A 315 -22.85 21.61 2.08
N CYS A 316 -24.13 21.55 1.70
CA CYS A 316 -24.61 20.90 0.47
C CYS A 316 -23.92 21.42 -0.81
N ALA A 317 -23.58 22.71 -0.85
CA ALA A 317 -22.86 23.30 -1.99
C ALA A 317 -21.43 22.72 -2.13
N LYS A 318 -20.70 22.59 -1.01
CA LYS A 318 -19.36 21.96 -0.99
C LYS A 318 -19.45 20.48 -1.39
N LEU A 319 -20.45 19.76 -0.88
CA LEU A 319 -20.68 18.37 -1.24
C LEU A 319 -21.01 18.20 -2.73
N SER A 320 -21.81 19.10 -3.31
CA SER A 320 -22.08 19.12 -4.75
C SER A 320 -20.81 19.35 -5.57
N PHE A 321 -19.98 20.32 -5.16
CA PHE A 321 -18.72 20.60 -5.83
C PHE A 321 -17.78 19.38 -5.78
N LEU A 322 -17.65 18.77 -4.60
CA LEU A 322 -16.85 17.57 -4.39
C LEU A 322 -17.32 16.40 -5.28
N ALA A 323 -18.62 16.18 -5.38
CA ALA A 323 -19.20 15.12 -6.21
C ALA A 323 -18.90 15.35 -7.71
N HIS A 324 -19.05 16.58 -8.20
CA HIS A 324 -18.72 16.92 -9.59
C HIS A 324 -17.23 16.76 -9.89
N MET A 325 -16.36 17.20 -8.97
CA MET A 325 -14.92 17.06 -9.14
C MET A 325 -14.48 15.60 -9.13
N SER A 326 -14.99 14.80 -8.19
CA SER A 326 -14.66 13.38 -8.10
C SER A 326 -15.13 12.60 -9.34
N CYS A 327 -16.31 12.93 -9.87
CA CYS A 327 -16.80 12.35 -11.13
C CYS A 327 -15.97 12.72 -12.35
N HIS A 328 -15.40 13.93 -12.37
CA HIS A 328 -14.51 14.38 -13.44
C HIS A 328 -13.15 13.69 -13.38
N THR A 329 -12.64 13.42 -12.18
CA THR A 329 -11.35 12.73 -11.97
C THR A 329 -11.46 11.23 -12.27
N ASP A 330 -12.36 10.50 -11.59
CA ASP A 330 -12.61 9.09 -11.85
C ASP A 330 -14.03 8.69 -11.39
N LYS A 331 -14.89 8.37 -12.36
CA LYS A 331 -16.29 8.00 -12.14
C LYS A 331 -16.48 6.58 -11.59
N PHE A 332 -15.54 5.67 -11.82
CA PHE A 332 -15.72 4.24 -11.55
C PHE A 332 -15.05 3.77 -10.26
N ARG A 333 -14.42 4.69 -9.54
CA ARG A 333 -13.84 4.45 -8.22
C ARG A 333 -14.92 4.36 -7.13
N SER A 334 -14.74 3.46 -6.17
CA SER A 334 -15.68 3.24 -5.05
C SER A 334 -15.94 4.50 -4.24
N GLU A 335 -14.88 5.26 -3.94
CA GLU A 335 -14.91 6.49 -3.15
C GLU A 335 -15.77 7.54 -3.88
N THR A 336 -15.59 7.72 -5.19
CA THR A 336 -16.44 8.60 -6.02
C THR A 336 -17.91 8.18 -5.96
N MET A 337 -18.19 6.88 -6.04
CA MET A 337 -19.57 6.39 -5.95
C MET A 337 -20.20 6.66 -4.58
N CYS A 338 -19.44 6.52 -3.48
CA CYS A 338 -19.88 6.90 -2.14
C CYS A 338 -20.18 8.40 -2.02
N ILE A 339 -19.29 9.26 -2.54
CA ILE A 339 -19.46 10.72 -2.55
C ILE A 339 -20.74 11.12 -3.30
N VAL A 340 -20.98 10.53 -4.47
CA VAL A 340 -22.18 10.78 -5.27
C VAL A 340 -23.44 10.25 -4.58
N GLY A 341 -23.34 9.11 -3.89
CA GLY A 341 -24.42 8.58 -3.05
C GLY A 341 -24.82 9.56 -1.94
N ASN A 342 -23.84 10.09 -1.20
CA ASN A 342 -24.06 11.09 -0.16
C ASN A 342 -24.67 12.38 -0.71
N TYR A 343 -24.21 12.83 -1.88
CA TYR A 343 -24.78 13.98 -2.58
C TYR A 343 -26.27 13.80 -2.89
N TYR A 344 -26.67 12.68 -3.52
CA TYR A 344 -28.08 12.42 -3.81
C TYR A 344 -28.91 12.21 -2.54
N SER A 345 -28.31 11.64 -1.49
CA SER A 345 -28.95 11.53 -0.17
C SER A 345 -29.26 12.91 0.41
N SER A 346 -28.33 13.88 0.30
CA SER A 346 -28.57 15.26 0.77
C SER A 346 -29.69 16.00 0.02
N LYS A 347 -30.01 15.53 -1.20
CA LYS A 347 -31.11 16.04 -2.03
C LYS A 347 -32.42 15.27 -1.85
N SER A 348 -32.47 14.32 -0.93
CA SER A 348 -33.61 13.40 -0.71
C SER A 348 -33.94 12.50 -1.91
N GLU A 349 -32.99 12.30 -2.84
CA GLU A 349 -33.13 11.37 -3.98
C GLU A 349 -32.61 9.97 -3.60
N HIS A 350 -33.26 9.33 -2.62
CA HIS A 350 -32.76 8.10 -1.98
C HIS A 350 -32.62 6.91 -2.92
N GLU A 351 -33.48 6.77 -3.93
CA GLU A 351 -33.38 5.67 -4.91
C GLU A 351 -32.07 5.72 -5.70
N LYS A 352 -31.66 6.92 -6.12
CA LYS A 352 -30.37 7.11 -6.81
C LYS A 352 -29.21 6.91 -5.86
N ALA A 353 -29.30 7.43 -4.62
CA ALA A 353 -28.27 7.25 -3.62
C ALA A 353 -28.00 5.76 -3.35
N ILE A 354 -29.05 4.96 -3.12
CA ILE A 354 -28.96 3.50 -2.91
C ILE A 354 -28.33 2.81 -4.13
N SER A 355 -28.69 3.22 -5.34
CA SER A 355 -28.07 2.67 -6.57
C SER A 355 -26.56 2.92 -6.60
N TYR A 356 -26.11 4.13 -6.26
CA TYR A 356 -24.68 4.45 -6.21
C TYR A 356 -23.94 3.72 -5.08
N PHE A 357 -24.53 3.60 -3.89
CA PHE A 357 -23.92 2.81 -2.81
C PHE A 357 -23.81 1.33 -3.15
N ARG A 358 -24.83 0.74 -3.80
CA ARG A 358 -24.75 -0.64 -4.28
C ARG A 358 -23.63 -0.82 -5.31
N ARG A 359 -23.44 0.15 -6.21
CA ARG A 359 -22.33 0.12 -7.16
C ARG A 359 -20.97 0.28 -6.48
N ALA A 360 -20.87 1.11 -5.44
CA ALA A 360 -19.65 1.25 -4.65
C ALA A 360 -19.24 -0.10 -4.01
N LEU A 361 -20.22 -0.82 -3.44
CA LEU A 361 -20.01 -2.17 -2.87
C LEU A 361 -19.62 -3.20 -3.94
N GLN A 362 -20.14 -3.09 -5.16
CA GLN A 362 -19.75 -3.98 -6.27
C GLN A 362 -18.31 -3.76 -6.72
N VAL A 363 -17.86 -2.50 -6.76
CA VAL A 363 -16.48 -2.15 -7.10
C VAL A 363 -15.52 -2.54 -5.98
N ASN A 364 -15.94 -2.38 -4.72
CA ASN A 364 -15.11 -2.66 -3.56
C ASN A 364 -15.45 -4.02 -2.90
N ARG A 365 -15.45 -5.10 -3.69
CA ARG A 365 -15.72 -6.47 -3.18
C ARG A 365 -14.57 -7.08 -2.36
N ASN A 366 -13.41 -6.41 -2.29
CA ASN A 366 -12.20 -6.90 -1.63
C ASN A 366 -11.58 -5.85 -0.69
N VAL A 367 -12.28 -5.48 0.39
CA VAL A 367 -11.63 -4.98 1.61
C VAL A 367 -11.31 -6.16 2.52
#